data_AF-A0A9P1INB3-F1
#
_entry.id   AF-A0A9P1INB3-F1
#
_cell.length_a   1.000
_cell.length_b   1.000
_cell.length_c   1.000
_cell.angle_alpha   90.00
_cell.angle_beta   90.00
_cell.angle_gamma   90.00
#
_symmetry.space_group_name_H-M   'P 1'
#
loop_
_entity.id
_entity.type
_entity.pdbx_description
1 polymer ?
#
loop_
_entity_poly.entity_id
_entity_poly.type
_entity_poly.pdbx_seq_one_letter_code
_entity_poly.pdbx_strand_id
1 'polypeptide(L)'
;MMIFGEQQHIFEASGLATKSVIVYSDRAEVKRLVTVDLVKGTHEIVVQNVSAVIERQSVRVDGHGVLIQEVQYQEMPNDMTIENDKIINLEHQKLDLETERFCLDDECISIQKRIEVLDGVAAQISASSAPTPLQPLPPCHVASQPNLLARRHTVNEPPSPGIFTGAATETGRFFGAAAFNQDSLENLAKFLKYYGDAVREMKIELRRKQRESEMLTERIEQIERQVDQLRCGAEYDSVKR
;
A
#
# COMPACT_ATOMS: atom_id res chain seq x y z
N MET A 1 51.38 -14.14 -47.20
CA MET A 1 50.63 -15.03 -46.30
C MET A 1 49.78 -14.12 -45.42
N MET A 2 48.52 -13.87 -45.80
CA MET A 2 47.67 -12.96 -45.03
C MET A 2 47.10 -13.70 -43.83
N ILE A 3 47.32 -13.14 -42.64
CA ILE A 3 46.75 -13.62 -41.38
C ILE A 3 45.27 -13.26 -41.44
N PHE A 4 44.40 -14.24 -41.70
CA PHE A 4 42.96 -14.05 -41.59
C PHE A 4 42.62 -13.90 -40.11
N GLY A 5 42.25 -12.70 -39.68
CA GLY A 5 41.85 -12.42 -38.31
C GLY A 5 40.55 -13.16 -37.99
N GLU A 6 40.51 -13.82 -36.84
CA GLU A 6 39.28 -14.35 -36.27
C GLU A 6 38.33 -13.18 -35.95
N GLN A 7 37.15 -13.17 -36.54
CA GLN A 7 36.08 -12.23 -36.21
C GLN A 7 34.97 -12.97 -35.46
N GLN A 8 34.56 -12.39 -34.33
CA GLN A 8 33.53 -12.94 -33.47
C GLN A 8 32.23 -12.15 -33.63
N HIS A 9 31.11 -12.86 -33.77
CA HIS A 9 29.78 -12.29 -33.91
C HIS A 9 28.86 -12.83 -32.82
N ILE A 10 28.32 -11.95 -31.99
CA ILE A 10 27.49 -12.31 -30.83
C ILE A 10 26.03 -11.99 -31.11
N PHE A 11 25.15 -12.95 -30.84
CA PHE A 11 23.71 -12.83 -31.00
C PHE A 11 22.97 -13.26 -29.73
N GLU A 12 21.96 -12.50 -29.36
CA GLU A 12 20.96 -12.87 -28.37
C GLU A 12 19.96 -13.86 -28.98
N ALA A 13 19.79 -15.05 -28.41
CA ALA A 13 18.87 -16.04 -28.94
C ALA A 13 17.44 -15.47 -29.06
N SER A 14 17.01 -14.68 -28.08
CA SER A 14 15.71 -13.99 -28.02
C SER A 14 15.46 -13.07 -29.23
N GLY A 15 16.51 -12.47 -29.77
CA GLY A 15 16.46 -11.56 -30.92
C GLY A 15 16.46 -12.24 -32.28
N LEU A 16 16.68 -13.56 -32.34
CA LEU A 16 16.75 -14.30 -33.59
C LEU A 16 15.36 -14.68 -34.11
N ALA A 17 15.12 -14.42 -35.40
CA ALA A 17 13.85 -14.75 -36.04
C ALA A 17 13.60 -16.27 -36.04
N THR A 18 12.41 -16.68 -35.58
CA THR A 18 11.99 -18.08 -35.62
C THR A 18 11.46 -18.44 -37.00
N LYS A 19 12.12 -19.39 -37.67
CA LYS A 19 11.77 -19.86 -39.01
C LYS A 19 10.69 -20.94 -38.96
N SER A 20 10.78 -21.87 -38.02
CA SER A 20 9.79 -22.94 -37.84
C SER A 20 9.82 -23.49 -36.42
N VAL A 21 8.68 -24.00 -35.96
CA VAL A 21 8.53 -24.75 -34.71
C VAL A 21 7.78 -26.02 -35.02
N ILE A 22 8.33 -27.16 -34.61
CA ILE A 22 7.68 -28.48 -34.70
C ILE A 22 7.47 -28.96 -33.27
N VAL A 23 6.21 -29.19 -32.89
CA VAL A 23 5.86 -29.60 -31.53
C VAL A 23 5.55 -31.10 -31.52
N TYR A 24 6.23 -31.83 -30.65
CA TYR A 24 5.99 -33.23 -30.33
C TYR A 24 5.27 -33.34 -28.98
N SER A 25 4.93 -34.57 -28.56
CA SER A 25 4.22 -34.80 -27.29
C SER A 25 5.04 -34.41 -26.06
N ASP A 26 6.37 -34.48 -26.15
CA ASP A 26 7.30 -34.30 -25.04
C ASP A 26 8.32 -33.16 -25.24
N ARG A 27 8.46 -32.65 -26.47
CA ARG A 27 9.48 -31.67 -26.83
C ARG A 27 9.03 -30.79 -28.00
N ALA A 28 9.78 -29.72 -28.26
CA ALA A 28 9.62 -28.93 -29.47
C ALA A 28 10.99 -28.71 -30.13
N GLU A 29 11.01 -28.80 -31.46
CA GLU A 29 12.15 -28.41 -32.28
C GLU A 29 11.92 -26.98 -32.78
N VAL A 30 12.85 -26.08 -32.48
CA VAL A 30 12.77 -24.66 -32.86
C VAL A 30 13.93 -24.34 -33.79
N LYS A 31 13.61 -23.95 -35.03
CA LYS A 31 14.60 -23.48 -36.01
C LYS A 31 14.63 -21.96 -36.04
N ARG A 32 15.76 -21.36 -35.68
CA ARG A 32 16.00 -19.91 -35.78
C ARG A 32 16.96 -19.58 -36.90
N LEU A 33 16.87 -18.37 -37.42
CA LEU A 33 17.72 -17.87 -38.51
C LEU A 33 18.68 -16.81 -37.99
N VAL A 34 19.97 -17.02 -38.26
CA VAL A 34 21.03 -16.02 -38.08
C VAL A 34 21.45 -15.55 -39.48
N THR A 35 21.47 -14.24 -39.70
CA THR A 35 21.96 -13.64 -40.95
C THR A 35 23.09 -12.68 -40.62
N VAL A 36 24.25 -12.89 -41.23
CA VAL A 36 25.46 -12.09 -40.99
C VAL A 36 26.32 -12.09 -42.24
N ASP A 37 26.86 -10.91 -42.58
CA ASP A 37 27.77 -10.76 -43.71
C ASP A 37 29.20 -11.09 -43.29
N LEU A 38 29.72 -12.21 -43.79
CA LEU A 38 31.05 -12.72 -43.44
C LEU A 38 32.05 -12.47 -44.58
N VAL A 39 33.20 -11.87 -44.25
CA VAL A 39 34.33 -11.78 -45.18
C VAL A 39 35.05 -13.12 -45.30
N LYS A 40 35.94 -13.29 -46.28
CA LYS A 40 36.76 -14.51 -46.37
C LYS A 40 37.64 -14.64 -45.12
N GLY A 41 37.55 -15.77 -44.41
CA GLY A 41 38.33 -16.02 -43.19
C GLY A 41 37.63 -17.03 -42.27
N THR A 42 38.16 -17.17 -41.05
CA THR A 42 37.55 -17.94 -39.97
C THR A 42 36.75 -17.00 -39.08
N HIS A 43 35.51 -17.39 -38.76
CA HIS A 43 34.59 -16.59 -37.96
C HIS A 43 34.00 -17.44 -36.85
N GLU A 44 33.78 -16.82 -35.70
CA GLU A 44 33.11 -17.43 -34.57
C GLU A 44 31.72 -16.79 -34.41
N ILE A 45 30.69 -17.61 -34.33
CA ILE A 45 29.31 -17.15 -34.11
C ILE A 45 28.87 -17.66 -32.74
N VAL A 46 28.58 -16.73 -31.84
CA VAL A 46 28.16 -17.02 -30.47
C VAL A 46 26.69 -16.65 -30.32
N VAL A 47 25.85 -17.62 -29.96
CA VAL A 47 24.44 -17.38 -29.64
C VAL A 47 24.26 -17.53 -28.12
N GLN A 48 23.98 -16.41 -27.46
CA GLN A 48 23.82 -16.32 -26.02
C GLN A 48 22.35 -16.47 -25.61
N ASN A 49 22.11 -16.80 -24.34
CA ASN A 49 20.76 -16.87 -23.74
C ASN A 49 19.80 -17.81 -24.49
N VAL A 50 20.32 -18.94 -24.97
CA VAL A 50 19.48 -20.05 -25.44
C VAL A 50 18.73 -20.68 -24.27
N SER A 51 17.58 -21.28 -24.53
CA SER A 51 16.72 -21.84 -23.48
C SER A 51 17.48 -22.84 -22.59
N ALA A 52 17.36 -22.69 -21.27
CA ALA A 52 17.98 -23.59 -20.29
C ALA A 52 17.47 -25.04 -20.36
N VAL A 53 16.35 -25.28 -21.04
CA VAL A 53 15.73 -26.60 -21.22
C VAL A 53 16.19 -27.28 -22.52
N ILE A 54 17.10 -26.67 -23.29
CA ILE A 54 17.63 -27.28 -24.50
C ILE A 54 18.44 -28.54 -24.16
N GLU A 55 18.26 -29.59 -24.95
CA GLU A 55 19.06 -30.80 -24.80
C GLU A 55 20.44 -30.57 -25.42
N ARG A 56 21.52 -30.82 -24.65
CA ARG A 56 22.90 -30.53 -25.09
C ARG A 56 23.26 -31.15 -26.44
N GLN A 57 22.72 -32.34 -26.70
CA GLN A 57 22.95 -33.09 -27.94
C GLN A 57 21.92 -32.80 -29.03
N SER A 58 20.96 -31.89 -28.84
CA SER A 58 19.96 -31.54 -29.85
C SER A 58 20.35 -30.34 -30.72
N VAL A 59 21.45 -29.65 -30.41
CA VAL A 59 21.90 -28.49 -31.19
C VAL A 59 22.42 -28.95 -32.55
N ARG A 60 21.83 -28.40 -33.62
CA ARG A 60 22.24 -28.63 -35.01
C ARG A 60 22.33 -27.27 -35.70
N VAL A 61 23.35 -27.09 -36.54
CA VAL A 61 23.59 -25.85 -37.27
C VAL A 61 23.69 -26.15 -38.75
N ASP A 62 22.91 -25.44 -39.55
CA ASP A 62 22.96 -25.49 -41.01
C ASP A 62 23.53 -24.17 -41.53
N GLY A 63 24.57 -24.23 -42.36
CA GLY A 63 25.21 -23.06 -42.98
C GLY A 63 24.96 -23.01 -44.48
N HIS A 64 24.65 -21.83 -45.02
CA HIS A 64 24.60 -21.61 -46.46
C HIS A 64 25.81 -20.76 -46.89
N GLY A 65 26.59 -21.26 -47.85
CA GLY A 65 27.79 -20.56 -48.34
C GLY A 65 28.99 -20.54 -47.37
N VAL A 66 28.92 -21.30 -46.28
CA VAL A 66 29.96 -21.39 -45.25
C VAL A 66 30.28 -22.85 -44.94
N LEU A 67 31.50 -23.11 -44.47
CA LEU A 67 31.90 -24.42 -43.97
C LEU A 67 31.96 -24.37 -42.44
N ILE A 68 31.12 -25.17 -41.79
CA ILE A 68 31.07 -25.26 -40.32
C ILE A 68 32.24 -26.15 -39.88
N GLN A 69 33.14 -25.59 -39.07
CA GLN A 69 34.29 -26.34 -38.54
C GLN A 69 33.92 -27.05 -37.24
N GLU A 70 33.30 -26.34 -36.32
CA GLU A 70 32.99 -26.83 -34.98
C GLU A 70 31.69 -26.20 -34.47
N VAL A 71 30.94 -26.97 -33.67
CA VAL A 71 29.76 -26.50 -32.94
C VAL A 71 29.92 -26.93 -31.49
N GLN A 72 30.00 -25.95 -30.59
CA GLN A 72 30.09 -26.18 -29.15
C GLN A 72 28.87 -25.59 -28.45
N TYR A 73 28.42 -26.30 -27.42
CA TYR A 73 27.41 -25.82 -26.49
C TYR A 73 28.04 -25.72 -25.11
N GLN A 74 27.98 -24.53 -24.52
CA GLN A 74 28.54 -24.23 -23.22
C GLN A 74 27.46 -23.64 -22.32
N GLU A 75 27.21 -24.29 -21.19
CA GLU A 75 26.44 -23.70 -20.08
C GLU A 75 27.40 -22.86 -19.24
N MET A 76 27.17 -21.55 -19.20
CA MET A 76 27.83 -20.66 -18.25
C MET A 76 26.83 -20.32 -17.14
N PRO A 77 27.24 -20.35 -15.87
CA PRO A 77 26.38 -19.85 -14.80
C PRO A 77 26.13 -18.36 -15.05
N ASN A 78 24.86 -17.97 -15.15
CA ASN A 78 24.49 -16.56 -15.23
C ASN A 78 24.87 -15.89 -13.91
N ASP A 79 25.60 -14.78 -14.01
CA ASP A 79 25.95 -13.94 -12.87
C ASP A 79 24.69 -13.16 -12.43
N MET A 80 23.75 -13.86 -11.78
CA MET A 80 22.50 -13.30 -11.23
C MET A 80 22.75 -12.27 -10.12
N THR A 81 24.01 -12.01 -9.78
CA THR A 81 24.45 -11.06 -8.76
C THR A 81 23.90 -9.65 -9.02
N ILE A 82 23.98 -9.16 -10.25
CA ILE A 82 23.55 -7.79 -10.60
C ILE A 82 22.03 -7.62 -10.54
N GLU A 83 21.27 -8.62 -10.98
CA GLU A 83 19.80 -8.58 -10.92
C GLU A 83 19.30 -8.74 -9.48
N ASN A 84 19.96 -9.60 -8.69
CA ASN A 84 19.69 -9.72 -7.26
C ASN A 84 20.01 -8.43 -6.50
N ASP A 85 21.11 -7.74 -6.81
CA ASP A 85 21.45 -6.46 -6.18
C ASP A 85 20.40 -5.39 -6.44
N LYS A 86 19.83 -5.36 -7.67
CA LYS A 86 18.72 -4.45 -8.01
C LYS A 86 17.45 -4.79 -7.25
N ILE A 87 17.12 -6.07 -7.12
CA ILE A 87 15.96 -6.53 -6.34
C ILE A 87 16.12 -6.13 -4.87
N ILE A 88 17.28 -6.40 -4.27
CA ILE A 88 17.58 -6.05 -2.87
C ILE A 88 17.46 -4.53 -2.64
N ASN A 89 17.98 -3.71 -3.56
CA ASN A 89 17.88 -2.26 -3.46
C ASN A 89 16.43 -1.77 -3.54
N LEU A 90 15.64 -2.31 -4.47
CA LEU A 90 14.21 -1.98 -4.59
C LEU A 90 13.41 -2.40 -3.36
N GLU A 91 13.71 -3.56 -2.76
CA GLU A 91 13.08 -4.01 -1.51
C GLU A 91 13.44 -3.10 -0.33
N HIS A 92 14.69 -2.66 -0.23
CA HIS A 92 15.09 -1.66 0.76
C HIS A 92 14.34 -0.34 0.57
N GLN A 93 14.27 0.17 -0.66
CA GLN A 93 13.55 1.40 -0.97
C GLN A 93 12.05 1.27 -0.65
N LYS A 94 11.45 0.12 -0.92
CA LYS A 94 10.06 -0.17 -0.54
C LYS A 94 9.88 -0.04 0.96
N LEU A 95 10.75 -0.65 1.76
CA LEU A 95 10.66 -0.65 3.22
C LEU A 95 10.80 0.76 3.80
N ASP A 96 11.68 1.58 3.23
CA ASP A 96 11.83 2.99 3.63
C ASP A 96 10.54 3.79 3.36
N LEU A 97 9.94 3.62 2.18
CA LEU A 97 8.69 4.30 1.81
C LEU A 97 7.49 3.80 2.62
N GLU A 98 7.43 2.50 2.94
CA GLU A 98 6.42 1.94 3.84
C GLU A 98 6.50 2.59 5.22
N THR A 99 7.72 2.72 5.76
CA THR A 99 7.96 3.36 7.05
C THR A 99 7.48 4.81 7.04
N GLU A 100 7.81 5.58 5.99
CA GLU A 100 7.35 6.96 5.83
C GLU A 100 5.82 7.05 5.75
N ARG A 101 5.19 6.13 4.99
CA ARG A 101 3.73 6.06 4.87
C ARG A 101 3.06 5.78 6.22
N PHE A 102 3.60 4.86 7.02
CA PHE A 102 3.10 4.59 8.37
C PHE A 102 3.19 5.83 9.26
N CYS A 103 4.30 6.60 9.20
CA CYS A 103 4.41 7.85 9.95
C CYS A 103 3.35 8.88 9.55
N LEU A 104 3.07 9.04 8.25
CA LEU A 104 2.01 9.95 7.77
C LEU A 104 0.62 9.53 8.22
N ASP A 105 0.34 8.23 8.24
CA ASP A 105 -0.96 7.71 8.69
C ASP A 105 -1.15 7.93 10.19
N ASP A 106 -0.12 7.71 11.01
CA ASP A 106 -0.15 8.01 12.44
C ASP A 106 -0.42 9.50 12.70
N GLU A 107 0.21 10.38 11.91
CA GLU A 107 -0.05 11.82 11.96
C GLU A 107 -1.48 12.17 11.53
N CYS A 108 -2.01 11.52 10.49
CA CYS A 108 -3.40 11.69 10.08
C CYS A 108 -4.38 11.28 11.20
N ILE A 109 -4.14 10.15 11.84
CA ILE A 109 -4.92 9.67 12.98
C ILE A 109 -4.85 10.67 14.15
N SER A 110 -3.67 11.19 14.44
CA SER A 110 -3.47 12.20 15.48
C SER A 110 -4.23 13.50 15.19
N ILE A 111 -4.19 13.99 13.94
CA ILE A 111 -4.96 15.18 13.51
C ILE A 111 -6.47 14.93 13.62
N GLN A 112 -6.96 13.77 13.18
CA GLN A 112 -8.38 13.40 13.29
C GLN A 112 -8.85 13.39 14.74
N LYS A 113 -8.08 12.77 15.64
CA LYS A 113 -8.39 12.76 17.09
C LYS A 113 -8.42 14.16 17.68
N ARG A 114 -7.51 15.06 17.27
CA ARG A 114 -7.52 16.46 17.72
C ARG A 114 -8.76 17.22 17.25
N ILE A 115 -9.20 16.99 16.01
CA ILE A 115 -10.46 17.54 15.50
C ILE A 115 -11.64 17.02 16.32
N GLU A 116 -11.71 15.71 16.55
CA GLU A 116 -12.81 15.07 17.31
C GLU A 116 -12.93 15.63 18.74
N VAL A 117 -11.79 15.82 19.43
CA VAL A 117 -11.78 16.44 20.77
C VAL A 117 -12.33 17.86 20.72
N LEU A 118 -11.90 18.67 19.75
CA LEU A 118 -12.39 20.05 19.59
C LEU A 118 -13.90 20.09 19.25
N ASP A 119 -14.35 19.22 18.36
CA ASP A 119 -15.76 19.07 17.98
C ASP A 119 -16.60 18.66 19.21
N GLY A 120 -16.09 17.75 20.05
CA GLY A 120 -16.73 17.33 21.30
C GLY A 120 -16.88 18.46 22.31
N VAL A 121 -15.84 19.29 22.49
CA VAL A 121 -15.91 20.48 23.37
C VAL A 121 -16.93 21.48 22.83
N ALA A 122 -16.92 21.76 21.53
CA ALA A 122 -17.88 22.66 20.90
C ALA A 122 -19.33 22.18 21.04
N ALA A 123 -19.56 20.86 20.93
CA ALA A 123 -20.88 20.26 21.12
C ALA A 123 -21.40 20.40 22.56
N GLN A 124 -20.55 20.21 23.57
CA GLN A 124 -20.93 20.38 24.99
C GLN A 124 -21.31 21.83 25.32
N ILE A 125 -20.58 22.80 24.76
CA ILE A 125 -20.89 24.23 24.91
C ILE A 125 -22.22 24.58 24.23
N SER A 126 -22.50 23.98 23.08
CA SER A 126 -23.77 24.17 22.36
C SER A 126 -24.96 23.54 23.10
N ALA A 127 -24.76 22.37 23.71
CA ALA A 127 -25.82 21.68 24.47
C ALA A 127 -26.17 22.37 25.80
N SER A 128 -25.17 22.98 26.46
CA SER A 128 -25.36 23.70 27.72
C SER A 128 -25.98 25.10 27.56
N SER A 129 -26.05 25.63 26.33
CA SER A 129 -26.65 26.93 26.00
C SER A 129 -28.08 26.83 25.43
N ALA A 130 -28.62 25.63 25.24
CA ALA A 130 -29.98 25.43 24.79
C ALA A 130 -30.99 25.58 25.96
N PRO A 131 -31.99 26.48 25.88
CA PRO A 131 -33.09 26.51 26.83
C PRO A 131 -33.93 25.24 26.65
N THR A 132 -34.15 24.51 27.75
CA THR A 132 -34.98 23.31 27.78
C THR A 132 -36.37 23.62 27.21
N PRO A 133 -36.87 22.91 26.19
CA PRO A 133 -38.27 23.06 25.78
C PRO A 133 -39.15 22.59 26.93
N LEU A 134 -40.12 23.42 27.31
CA LEU A 134 -41.16 23.10 28.28
C LEU A 134 -41.85 21.79 27.87
N GLN A 135 -41.66 20.72 28.65
CA GLN A 135 -42.45 19.50 28.50
C GLN A 135 -43.90 19.78 28.96
N PRO A 136 -44.92 19.41 28.18
CA PRO A 136 -46.30 19.33 28.66
C PRO A 136 -46.46 18.13 29.60
N LEU A 137 -47.15 18.34 30.74
CA LEU A 137 -47.52 17.28 31.68
C LEU A 137 -48.32 16.15 31.01
N PRO A 138 -48.11 14.88 31.38
CA PRO A 138 -49.10 13.82 31.16
C PRO A 138 -50.03 13.66 32.40
N PRO A 139 -51.34 13.45 32.20
CA PRO A 139 -52.29 13.19 33.27
C PRO A 139 -52.29 11.71 33.72
N CYS A 140 -52.97 11.52 34.85
CA CYS A 140 -52.93 10.42 35.81
C CYS A 140 -53.32 9.01 35.33
N HIS A 141 -52.85 8.04 36.14
CA HIS A 141 -53.18 6.62 36.27
C HIS A 141 -54.57 6.14 35.80
N VAL A 142 -54.59 5.02 35.07
CA VAL A 142 -55.51 3.89 35.34
C VAL A 142 -54.78 2.56 35.10
N ALA A 143 -54.89 1.66 36.06
CA ALA A 143 -54.29 0.33 36.12
C ALA A 143 -54.94 -0.68 35.16
N SER A 144 -54.19 -1.70 34.73
CA SER A 144 -54.58 -3.13 34.74
C SER A 144 -53.43 -4.03 34.23
N GLN A 145 -52.88 -4.83 35.14
CA GLN A 145 -52.10 -6.06 34.89
C GLN A 145 -53.05 -7.25 34.61
N PRO A 146 -52.65 -8.53 34.30
CA PRO A 146 -51.37 -9.19 34.68
C PRO A 146 -50.80 -10.26 33.69
N ASN A 147 -49.75 -10.95 34.18
CA ASN A 147 -49.27 -12.31 33.84
C ASN A 147 -48.33 -12.46 32.62
N LEU A 148 -47.22 -13.23 32.62
CA LEU A 148 -46.62 -14.18 33.56
C LEU A 148 -45.15 -14.48 33.13
N LEU A 149 -44.30 -14.84 34.11
CA LEU A 149 -43.12 -15.74 34.06
C LEU A 149 -41.83 -15.29 33.33
N ALA A 150 -40.78 -14.98 34.10
CA ALA A 150 -39.56 -15.81 34.19
C ALA A 150 -38.64 -15.32 35.33
N ARG A 151 -38.24 -16.26 36.19
CA ARG A 151 -37.47 -16.09 37.43
C ARG A 151 -36.23 -17.01 37.37
N ARG A 152 -35.03 -16.47 37.64
CA ARG A 152 -33.90 -17.02 38.45
C ARG A 152 -32.67 -16.08 38.34
N HIS A 153 -32.30 -15.33 39.41
CA HIS A 153 -31.25 -15.60 40.44
C HIS A 153 -29.83 -15.76 39.84
N THR A 154 -28.80 -14.96 40.19
CA THR A 154 -28.00 -14.93 41.45
C THR A 154 -27.30 -13.56 41.67
N VAL A 155 -27.48 -12.84 42.80
CA VAL A 155 -26.69 -12.80 44.06
C VAL A 155 -25.21 -12.36 43.94
N ASN A 156 -24.89 -11.11 44.29
CA ASN A 156 -23.86 -10.72 45.29
C ASN A 156 -23.76 -9.18 45.47
N GLU A 157 -23.81 -8.74 46.73
CA GLU A 157 -23.51 -7.41 47.31
C GLU A 157 -22.90 -7.70 48.72
N PRO A 158 -22.32 -6.74 49.48
CA PRO A 158 -21.49 -5.56 49.19
C PRO A 158 -20.21 -5.57 50.10
N PRO A 159 -19.45 -4.47 50.40
CA PRO A 159 -19.92 -3.29 51.14
C PRO A 159 -19.35 -1.91 50.70
N SER A 160 -20.07 -0.85 51.09
CA SER A 160 -19.71 0.59 51.05
C SER A 160 -18.48 0.94 51.91
N PRO A 161 -17.92 2.18 51.79
CA PRO A 161 -18.27 3.20 52.80
C PRO A 161 -18.28 4.69 52.33
N GLY A 162 -19.00 5.52 53.09
CA GLY A 162 -18.79 6.98 53.29
C GLY A 162 -19.58 7.92 52.36
N ILE A 163 -20.78 8.38 52.71
CA ILE A 163 -21.10 9.53 53.60
C ILE A 163 -20.20 10.76 53.35
N PHE A 164 -20.72 11.73 52.58
CA PHE A 164 -20.46 13.14 52.83
C PHE A 164 -21.78 13.92 52.71
N THR A 165 -22.37 14.20 53.86
CA THR A 165 -23.45 15.17 54.04
C THR A 165 -22.86 16.58 53.97
N GLY A 166 -23.27 17.36 52.97
CA GLY A 166 -22.94 18.77 52.82
C GLY A 166 -24.20 19.57 52.55
N ALA A 167 -24.64 20.27 53.59
CA ALA A 167 -25.75 21.20 53.74
C ALA A 167 -26.45 21.74 52.47
N ALA A 168 -27.77 21.58 52.47
CA ALA A 168 -28.69 22.48 51.79
C ALA A 168 -28.58 23.89 52.39
N THR A 169 -28.24 24.87 51.57
CA THR A 169 -28.67 26.26 51.78
C THR A 169 -29.57 26.65 50.63
N GLU A 170 -30.86 26.70 50.94
CA GLU A 170 -31.87 27.39 50.17
C GLU A 170 -31.41 28.82 49.89
N THR A 171 -31.30 29.17 48.62
CA THR A 171 -31.43 30.57 48.18
C THR A 171 -32.13 30.59 46.84
N GLY A 172 -33.42 30.92 46.89
CA GLY A 172 -34.11 31.74 45.90
C GLY A 172 -34.10 31.26 44.46
N ARG A 173 -35.20 30.62 44.05
CA ARG A 173 -35.79 30.90 42.74
C ARG A 173 -36.04 32.41 42.64
N PHE A 174 -35.23 33.11 41.85
CA PHE A 174 -35.52 34.47 41.39
C PHE A 174 -35.46 34.50 39.87
N PHE A 175 -36.62 34.73 39.26
CA PHE A 175 -36.75 35.11 37.86
C PHE A 175 -35.96 36.41 37.63
N GLY A 176 -34.95 36.38 36.77
CA GLY A 176 -34.14 37.54 36.42
C GLY A 176 -33.26 37.24 35.21
N ALA A 177 -33.64 37.80 34.06
CA ALA A 177 -32.84 37.79 32.86
C ALA A 177 -31.46 38.43 33.09
N ALA A 178 -30.49 37.98 32.29
CA ALA A 178 -29.25 38.67 31.95
C ALA A 178 -28.21 38.87 33.07
N ALA A 179 -27.46 37.81 33.36
CA ALA A 179 -26.02 37.95 33.67
C ALA A 179 -25.28 36.71 33.17
N PHE A 180 -25.27 36.48 31.85
CA PHE A 180 -24.07 35.84 31.30
C PHE A 180 -22.93 36.78 31.67
N ASN A 181 -22.00 36.33 32.52
CA ASN A 181 -20.82 37.13 32.82
C ASN A 181 -20.21 37.57 31.48
N GLN A 182 -20.03 38.88 31.30
CA GLN A 182 -19.48 39.44 30.06
C GLN A 182 -18.16 38.75 29.68
N ASP A 183 -17.34 38.43 30.69
CA ASP A 183 -16.10 37.66 30.55
C ASP A 183 -16.32 36.24 29.98
N SER A 184 -17.40 35.55 30.38
CA SER A 184 -17.74 34.22 29.87
C SER A 184 -18.19 34.27 28.41
N LEU A 185 -18.92 35.31 28.02
CA LEU A 185 -19.34 35.53 26.63
C LEU A 185 -18.16 35.87 25.73
N GLU A 186 -17.23 36.70 26.22
CA GLU A 186 -15.99 37.04 25.49
C GLU A 186 -15.06 35.84 25.35
N ASN A 187 -14.90 35.03 26.40
CA ASN A 187 -14.12 33.80 26.35
C ASN A 187 -14.73 32.76 25.41
N LEU A 188 -16.07 32.67 25.37
CA LEU A 188 -16.78 31.84 24.41
C LEU A 188 -16.54 32.31 22.97
N ALA A 189 -16.64 33.62 22.70
CA ALA A 189 -16.37 34.18 21.38
C ALA A 189 -14.92 33.91 20.93
N LYS A 190 -13.93 34.04 21.84
CA LYS A 190 -12.53 33.68 21.59
C LYS A 190 -12.37 32.19 21.28
N PHE A 191 -13.02 31.32 22.05
CA PHE A 191 -13.00 29.87 21.82
C PHE A 191 -13.60 29.51 20.45
N LEU A 192 -14.79 30.00 20.12
CA LEU A 192 -15.46 29.68 18.85
C LEU A 192 -14.64 30.13 17.64
N LYS A 193 -14.00 31.30 17.74
CA LYS A 193 -13.07 31.79 16.72
C LYS A 193 -11.87 30.85 16.59
N TYR A 194 -11.19 30.55 17.70
CA TYR A 194 -10.05 29.63 17.72
C TYR A 194 -10.42 28.25 17.17
N TYR A 195 -11.54 27.67 17.61
CA TYR A 195 -12.07 26.40 17.15
C TYR A 195 -12.26 26.39 15.63
N GLY A 196 -12.94 27.40 15.08
CA GLY A 196 -13.19 27.50 13.63
C GLY A 196 -11.88 27.60 12.84
N ASP A 197 -10.94 28.41 13.31
CA ASP A 197 -9.65 28.59 12.67
C ASP A 197 -8.79 27.31 12.74
N ALA A 198 -8.67 26.70 13.92
CA ALA A 198 -7.85 25.52 14.18
C ALA A 198 -8.38 24.26 13.49
N VAL A 199 -9.69 24.00 13.52
CA VAL A 199 -10.28 22.84 12.83
C VAL A 199 -10.13 22.99 11.32
N ARG A 200 -10.27 24.21 10.78
CA ARG A 200 -10.03 24.46 9.35
C ARG A 200 -8.58 24.16 8.97
N GLU A 201 -7.62 24.66 9.74
CA GLU A 201 -6.19 24.41 9.50
C GLU A 201 -5.86 22.91 9.59
N MET A 202 -6.33 22.24 10.64
CA MET A 202 -6.15 20.80 10.81
C MET A 202 -6.77 19.99 9.67
N LYS A 203 -7.95 20.37 9.15
CA LYS A 203 -8.58 19.70 7.99
C LYS A 203 -7.80 19.90 6.70
N ILE A 204 -7.20 21.08 6.50
CA ILE A 204 -6.33 21.35 5.35
C ILE A 204 -5.10 20.44 5.44
N GLU A 205 -4.46 20.40 6.61
CA GLU A 205 -3.26 19.62 6.85
C GLU A 205 -3.53 18.11 6.72
N LEU A 206 -4.65 17.63 7.27
CA LEU A 206 -5.08 16.24 7.13
C LEU A 206 -5.20 15.83 5.65
N ARG A 207 -5.86 16.64 4.83
CA ARG A 207 -6.01 16.37 3.39
C ARG A 207 -4.70 16.45 2.63
N ARG A 208 -3.74 17.24 3.11
CA ARG A 208 -2.39 17.30 2.53
C ARG A 208 -1.66 15.98 2.81
N LYS A 209 -1.62 15.56 4.06
CA LYS A 209 -0.96 14.31 4.47
C LYS A 209 -1.61 13.06 3.88
N GLN A 210 -2.94 13.04 3.75
CA GLN A 210 -3.64 11.95 3.05
C GLN A 210 -3.18 11.81 1.60
N ARG A 211 -3.07 12.92 0.86
CA ARG A 211 -2.53 12.89 -0.51
C ARG A 211 -1.08 12.42 -0.56
N GLU A 212 -0.26 12.80 0.42
CA GLU A 212 1.12 12.32 0.51
C GLU A 212 1.19 10.82 0.79
N SER A 213 0.35 10.30 1.69
CA SER A 213 0.22 8.86 1.95
C SER A 213 -0.26 8.09 0.71
N GLU A 214 -1.22 8.65 -0.05
CA GLU A 214 -1.68 8.09 -1.34
C GLU A 214 -0.55 8.04 -2.37
N MET A 215 0.24 9.11 -2.53
CA MET A 215 1.40 9.13 -3.43
C MET A 215 2.46 8.08 -3.06
N LEU A 216 2.74 7.90 -1.77
CA LEU A 216 3.65 6.85 -1.29
C LEU A 216 3.11 5.46 -1.58
N THR A 217 1.81 5.26 -1.43
CA THR A 217 1.14 3.97 -1.75
C THR A 217 1.29 3.64 -3.23
N GLU A 218 1.00 4.58 -4.13
CA GLU A 218 1.20 4.39 -5.58
C GLU A 218 2.66 4.07 -5.92
N ARG A 219 3.61 4.72 -5.22
CA ARG A 219 5.04 4.49 -5.44
C ARG A 219 5.48 3.10 -4.95
N ILE A 220 4.97 2.65 -3.80
CA ILE A 220 5.20 1.29 -3.28
C ILE A 220 4.69 0.25 -4.28
N GLU A 221 3.46 0.40 -4.77
CA GLU A 221 2.91 -0.51 -5.79
C GLU A 221 3.76 -0.54 -7.07
N GLN A 222 4.31 0.61 -7.49
CA GLN A 222 5.17 0.67 -8.65
C GLN A 222 6.48 -0.12 -8.44
N ILE A 223 7.07 -0.03 -7.24
CA ILE A 223 8.28 -0.77 -6.88
C ILE A 223 7.97 -2.27 -6.79
N GLU A 224 6.84 -2.66 -6.21
CA GLU A 224 6.41 -4.07 -6.16
C GLU A 224 6.28 -4.68 -7.56
N ARG A 225 5.62 -3.96 -8.48
CA ARG A 225 5.52 -4.39 -9.89
C ARG A 225 6.89 -4.52 -10.56
N GLN A 226 7.85 -3.66 -10.22
CA GLN A 226 9.21 -3.74 -10.74
C GLN A 226 9.97 -4.95 -10.18
N VAL A 227 9.85 -5.21 -8.87
CA VAL A 227 10.42 -6.40 -8.23
C VAL A 227 9.84 -7.67 -8.84
N ASP A 228 8.52 -7.72 -9.03
CA ASP A 228 7.85 -8.86 -9.67
C ASP A 228 8.32 -9.04 -11.13
N GLN A 229 8.47 -7.96 -11.89
CA GLN A 229 9.01 -8.02 -13.26
C GLN A 229 10.44 -8.55 -13.30
N LEU A 230 11.30 -8.12 -12.37
CA LEU A 230 12.69 -8.60 -12.31
C LEU A 230 12.75 -10.08 -11.92
N ARG A 231 11.94 -10.50 -10.95
CA ARG A 231 11.82 -11.90 -10.54
C ARG A 231 11.26 -12.77 -11.67
N CYS A 232 10.20 -12.32 -12.34
CA CYS A 232 9.63 -13.03 -13.48
C CYS A 232 10.56 -13.02 -14.71
N GLY A 233 11.35 -11.96 -14.92
CA GLY A 233 12.35 -11.91 -15.98
C GLY A 233 13.49 -12.92 -15.74
N ALA A 234 13.89 -13.08 -14.48
CA ALA A 234 14.88 -14.09 -14.08
C ALA A 234 14.36 -15.54 -14.19
N GLU A 235 13.06 -15.76 -13.95
CA GLU A 235 12.44 -17.09 -14.03
C GLU A 235 11.88 -17.45 -15.43
N TYR A 236 11.49 -16.44 -16.23
CA TYR A 236 10.73 -16.60 -17.48
C TYR A 236 11.10 -15.56 -18.54
N ASP A 237 12.36 -15.54 -19.01
CA ASP A 237 12.63 -15.20 -20.41
C ASP A 237 12.61 -16.46 -21.29
N SER A 238 11.44 -17.12 -21.28
CA SER A 238 11.01 -17.93 -22.40
C SER A 238 9.63 -17.44 -22.81
N VAL A 239 9.55 -16.91 -24.03
CA VAL A 239 8.30 -16.54 -24.74
C VAL A 239 7.76 -15.13 -24.46
N LYS A 240 8.41 -14.11 -25.07
CA LYS A 240 7.65 -12.95 -25.57
C LYS A 240 6.91 -13.37 -26.84
N ARG A 241 5.57 -13.33 -26.79
CA ARG A 241 4.66 -13.57 -27.93
C ARG A 241 4.53 -12.32 -28.80
#